data_AF-A0A7Y9I0M7-F1
#
_entry.id   AF-A0A7Y9I0M7-F1
#
_cell.length_a   1.000
_cell.length_b   1.000
_cell.length_c   1.000
_cell.angle_alpha   90.00
_cell.angle_beta   90.00
_cell.angle_gamma   90.00
#
_symmetry.space_group_name_H-M   'P 1'
#
loop_
_entity.id
_entity.type
_entity.pdbx_description
1 polymer ?
#
loop_
_entity_poly.entity_id
_entity_poly.type
_entity_poly.pdbx_seq_one_letter_code
_entity_poly.pdbx_strand_id
1 'polypeptide(L)'
;MDHNVYLLATDPKNACRDVIHSRDTALKIRVYCVSDEKFTANENEIQLFGYANSKLYAFETINIAAEDALDVVGAIQWYADYIGVPEMEILPDDPRHGQDIAM
;
A
#
# COMPACT_ATOMS: atom_id res chain seq x y z
N MET A 1 11.15 -14.23 15.36
CA MET A 1 10.37 -13.45 14.38
C MET A 1 10.80 -12.02 14.64
N ASP A 2 11.63 -11.47 13.76
CA ASP A 2 12.07 -10.09 13.89
C ASP A 2 10.85 -9.19 13.75
N HIS A 3 10.60 -8.38 14.77
CA HIS A 3 9.54 -7.39 14.74
C HIS A 3 10.04 -6.21 13.91
N ASN A 4 9.77 -6.25 12.59
CA ASN A 4 10.00 -5.11 11.72
C ASN A 4 9.22 -3.91 12.29
N VAL A 5 9.95 -2.84 12.58
CA VAL A 5 9.35 -1.60 13.08
C VAL A 5 9.08 -0.69 11.89
N TYR A 6 7.82 -0.29 11.75
CA TYR A 6 7.38 0.63 10.70
C TYR A 6 7.04 2.00 11.29
N LEU A 7 7.29 3.04 10.50
CA LEU A 7 6.96 4.43 10.81
C LEU A 7 6.03 4.97 9.73
N LEU A 8 5.09 5.83 10.12
CA LEU A 8 4.16 6.47 9.20
C LEU A 8 4.47 7.96 9.05
N ALA A 9 4.69 8.39 7.82
CA ALA A 9 4.73 9.79 7.45
C ALA A 9 3.40 10.15 6.76
N THR A 10 2.53 10.87 7.45
CA THR A 10 1.21 11.27 6.94
C THR A 10 1.25 12.66 6.33
N ASP A 11 0.54 12.89 5.22
CA ASP A 11 0.27 14.26 4.77
C ASP A 11 -0.86 14.88 5.62
N PRO A 12 -0.60 15.93 6.42
CA PRO A 12 -1.62 16.54 7.28
C PRO A 12 -2.77 17.20 6.49
N LYS A 13 -2.60 17.41 5.18
CA LYS A 13 -3.65 17.94 4.30
C LYS A 13 -4.38 16.85 3.54
N ASN A 14 -3.88 15.60 3.57
CA ASN A 14 -4.42 14.52 2.78
C ASN A 14 -4.14 13.14 3.40
N ALA A 15 -5.13 12.60 4.10
CA ALA A 15 -5.05 11.27 4.71
C ALA A 15 -4.93 10.11 3.69
N CYS A 16 -5.04 10.41 2.40
CA CYS A 16 -4.87 9.44 1.31
C CYS A 16 -3.47 9.50 0.67
N ARG A 17 -2.50 10.10 1.36
CA ARG A 17 -1.10 10.25 0.91
C ARG A 17 -0.13 9.98 2.04
N ASP A 18 -0.19 8.77 2.57
CA ASP A 18 0.75 8.33 3.58
C ASP A 18 1.97 7.67 2.94
N VAL A 19 3.08 7.67 3.68
CA VAL A 19 4.27 6.88 3.36
C VAL A 19 4.63 6.02 4.56
N ILE A 20 4.64 4.71 4.36
CA ILE A 20 5.13 3.72 5.32
C ILE A 20 6.62 3.58 5.12
N HIS A 21 7.39 3.66 6.20
CA HIS A 21 8.84 3.48 6.23
C HIS A 21 9.20 2.28 7.08
N SER A 22 9.95 1.33 6.54
CA SER A 22 10.67 0.37 7.37
C SER A 22 11.82 1.09 8.08
N ARG A 23 12.00 0.83 9.39
CA ARG A 23 13.13 1.37 10.16
C ARG A 23 14.43 0.64 9.81
N ASP A 24 14.33 -0.66 9.60
CA ASP A 24 15.48 -1.57 9.56
C ASP A 24 15.92 -1.88 8.12
N THR A 25 15.08 -1.55 7.13
CA THR A 25 15.37 -1.73 5.69
C THR A 25 15.16 -0.44 4.90
N ALA A 26 15.48 -0.45 3.60
CA ALA A 26 15.26 0.70 2.73
C ALA A 26 13.80 0.80 2.22
N LEU A 27 12.96 -0.19 2.55
CA LEU A 27 11.58 -0.28 2.11
C LEU A 27 10.76 0.96 2.47
N LYS A 28 10.13 1.53 1.44
CA LYS A 28 9.14 2.60 1.55
C LYS A 28 7.94 2.26 0.69
N ILE A 29 6.75 2.55 1.18
CA ILE A 29 5.50 2.31 0.48
C ILE A 29 4.64 3.57 0.55
N ARG A 30 4.22 4.07 -0.60
CA ARG A 30 3.18 5.10 -0.68
C ARG A 30 1.81 4.45 -0.61
N VAL A 31 0.93 5.07 0.15
CA VAL A 31 -0.46 4.69 0.27
C VAL A 31 -1.31 5.73 -0.45
N TYR A 32 -2.19 5.26 -1.34
CA TYR A 32 -3.13 6.07 -2.10
C TYR A 32 -4.57 5.60 -1.87
N CYS A 33 -5.51 6.51 -1.67
CA CYS A 33 -6.94 6.19 -1.82
C CYS A 33 -7.32 6.31 -3.30
N VAL A 34 -7.36 5.19 -3.99
CA VAL A 34 -7.58 5.11 -5.44
C VAL A 34 -9.01 5.49 -5.83
N SER A 35 -9.96 5.35 -4.90
CA SER A 35 -11.33 5.82 -5.07
C SER A 35 -11.44 7.35 -5.14
N ASP A 36 -10.50 8.08 -4.54
CA ASP A 36 -10.58 9.53 -4.33
C ASP A 36 -9.55 10.30 -5.19
N GLU A 37 -8.48 9.64 -5.69
CA GLU A 37 -7.42 10.26 -6.49
C GLU A 37 -7.07 9.49 -7.78
N LYS A 38 -6.52 10.20 -8.77
CA LYS A 38 -5.91 9.57 -9.95
C LYS A 38 -4.62 8.87 -9.55
N PHE A 39 -4.66 7.54 -9.51
CA PHE A 39 -3.50 6.68 -9.35
C PHE A 39 -3.00 6.18 -10.73
N THR A 40 -1.71 6.35 -10.98
CA THR A 40 -1.00 5.77 -12.13
C THR A 40 0.20 5.01 -11.59
N ALA A 41 0.20 3.69 -11.78
CA ALA A 41 1.27 2.82 -11.34
C ALA A 41 2.58 3.10 -12.10
N ASN A 42 3.71 3.02 -11.39
CA ASN A 42 5.04 2.99 -11.98
C ASN A 42 5.46 1.55 -12.27
N GLU A 43 5.71 1.23 -13.54
CA GLU A 43 6.08 -0.12 -13.98
C GLU A 43 7.36 -0.69 -13.34
N ASN A 44 8.18 0.16 -12.71
CA ASN A 44 9.41 -0.27 -12.00
C ASN A 44 9.19 -0.55 -10.50
N GLU A 45 7.99 -0.31 -9.99
CA GLU A 45 7.64 -0.52 -8.58
C GLU A 45 6.66 -1.68 -8.44
N ILE A 46 6.57 -2.23 -7.24
CA ILE A 46 5.52 -3.18 -6.90
C ILE A 46 4.27 -2.40 -6.52
N GLN A 47 3.12 -2.79 -7.09
CA GLN A 47 1.81 -2.31 -6.69
C GLN A 47 0.99 -3.45 -6.11
N LEU A 48 0.38 -3.19 -4.96
CA LEU A 48 -0.61 -4.05 -4.34
C LEU A 48 -1.82 -3.21 -3.96
N PHE A 49 -2.96 -3.85 -3.83
CA PHE A 49 -4.22 -3.17 -3.55
C PHE A 49 -4.91 -3.79 -2.34
N GLY A 50 -5.83 -3.05 -1.72
CA GLY A 50 -6.62 -3.59 -0.63
C GLY A 50 -7.87 -2.76 -0.38
N TYR A 51 -8.92 -3.42 0.08
CA TYR A 51 -10.15 -2.73 0.48
C TYR A 51 -10.17 -2.51 1.99
N ALA A 52 -10.43 -1.27 2.40
CA ALA A 52 -10.74 -0.94 3.78
C ALA A 52 -11.94 0.01 3.82
N ASN A 53 -12.96 -0.34 4.61
CA ASN A 53 -14.18 0.47 4.77
C ASN A 53 -14.81 0.91 3.42
N SER A 54 -14.89 -0.01 2.46
CA SER A 54 -15.40 0.22 1.10
C SER A 54 -14.59 1.19 0.24
N LYS A 55 -13.38 1.58 0.67
CA LYS A 55 -12.42 2.34 -0.11
C LYS A 55 -11.33 1.43 -0.64
N LEU A 56 -10.93 1.66 -1.89
CA LEU A 56 -9.80 0.98 -2.50
C LEU A 56 -8.52 1.75 -2.22
N TYR A 57 -7.57 1.07 -1.60
CA TYR A 57 -6.21 1.56 -1.37
C TYR A 57 -5.26 0.94 -2.39
N ALA A 58 -4.29 1.72 -2.85
CA ALA A 58 -3.12 1.24 -3.56
C ALA A 58 -1.89 1.47 -2.69
N PHE A 59 -1.06 0.45 -2.64
CA PHE A 59 0.22 0.40 -1.97
C PHE A 59 1.29 0.26 -3.04
N GLU A 60 2.10 1.30 -3.22
CA GLU A 60 3.14 1.33 -4.24
C GLU A 60 4.51 1.52 -3.58
N THR A 61 5.45 0.65 -3.89
CA THR A 61 6.82 0.80 -3.37
C THR A 61 7.51 2.05 -3.91
N ILE A 62 8.56 2.51 -3.22
CA ILE A 62 9.43 3.59 -3.70
C ILE A 62 10.87 3.08 -3.78
N ASN A 63 11.40 3.00 -5.00
CA ASN A 63 12.73 2.51 -5.33
C ASN A 63 13.01 1.13 -4.70
N ILE A 64 12.11 0.18 -4.91
CA ILE A 64 12.22 -1.16 -4.30
C ILE A 64 13.53 -1.87 -4.67
N ALA A 65 14.19 -2.44 -3.66
CA ALA A 65 15.30 -3.36 -3.84
C ALA A 65 14.78 -4.81 -3.79
N ALA A 66 15.42 -5.72 -4.51
CA ALA A 66 14.96 -7.11 -4.63
C ALA A 66 14.93 -7.83 -3.26
N GLU A 67 15.87 -7.50 -2.37
CA GLU A 67 15.95 -8.01 -1.01
C GLU A 67 14.78 -7.57 -0.11
N ASP A 68 14.17 -6.41 -0.40
CA ASP A 68 13.11 -5.80 0.40
C ASP A 68 11.70 -6.25 -0.04
N ALA A 69 11.59 -6.95 -1.17
CA ALA A 69 10.30 -7.32 -1.77
C ALA A 69 9.45 -8.23 -0.86
N LEU A 70 10.11 -9.05 -0.03
CA LEU A 70 9.41 -9.95 0.90
C LEU A 70 8.74 -9.22 2.07
N ASP A 71 9.22 -8.01 2.41
CA ASP A 71 8.73 -7.23 3.55
C ASP A 71 7.51 -6.36 3.22
N VAL A 72 7.15 -6.25 1.93
CA VAL A 72 6.05 -5.41 1.44
C VAL A 72 4.72 -5.80 2.10
N VAL A 73 4.41 -7.10 2.17
CA VAL A 73 3.16 -7.59 2.76
C VAL A 73 3.09 -7.27 4.25
N GLY A 74 4.19 -7.42 4.98
CA GLY A 74 4.24 -7.09 6.42
C GLY A 74 4.00 -5.61 6.68
N ALA A 75 4.54 -4.73 5.83
CA ALA A 75 4.30 -3.30 5.93
C ALA A 75 2.83 -2.93 5.65
N ILE A 76 2.18 -3.58 4.68
CA ILE A 76 0.76 -3.37 4.37
C ILE A 76 -0.11 -3.87 5.54
N GLN A 77 0.16 -5.04 6.08
CA GLN A 77 -0.55 -5.57 7.26
C GLN A 77 -0.42 -4.63 8.47
N TRP A 78 0.79 -4.11 8.72
CA TRP A 78 1.00 -3.12 9.77
C TRP A 78 0.17 -1.84 9.55
N TYR A 79 0.05 -1.37 8.30
CA TYR A 79 -0.78 -0.21 8.00
C TYR A 79 -2.28 -0.53 8.15
N ALA A 80 -2.70 -1.73 7.75
CA ALA A 80 -4.07 -2.22 7.92
C ALA A 80 -4.47 -2.23 9.40
N ASP A 81 -3.59 -2.72 10.28
CA ASP A 81 -3.75 -2.64 11.74
C ASP A 81 -3.87 -1.18 12.21
N TYR A 82 -2.99 -0.30 11.71
CA TYR A 82 -2.99 1.13 12.07
C TYR A 82 -4.31 1.83 11.73
N ILE A 83 -4.90 1.55 10.56
CA ILE A 83 -6.19 2.12 10.16
C ILE A 83 -7.41 1.36 10.72
N GLY A 84 -7.19 0.33 11.54
CA GLY A 84 -8.23 -0.43 12.22
C GLY A 84 -8.95 -1.47 11.35
N VAL A 85 -8.31 -1.97 10.30
CA VAL A 85 -8.84 -3.02 9.40
C VAL A 85 -7.80 -4.15 9.26
N PRO A 86 -7.44 -4.86 10.35
CA PRO A 86 -6.40 -5.90 10.34
C PRO A 86 -6.69 -7.05 9.37
N GLU A 87 -7.97 -7.28 9.05
CA GLU A 87 -8.45 -8.29 8.11
C GLU A 87 -8.40 -7.87 6.63
N MET A 88 -7.75 -6.73 6.31
CA MET A 88 -7.62 -6.25 4.93
C MET A 88 -7.09 -7.35 4.01
N GLU A 89 -7.87 -7.65 2.97
CA GLU A 89 -7.43 -8.53 1.89
C GLU A 89 -6.46 -7.77 0.97
N ILE A 90 -5.27 -8.34 0.76
CA ILE A 90 -4.26 -7.80 -0.15
C ILE A 90 -4.43 -8.45 -1.51
N LEU A 91 -4.68 -7.62 -2.52
CA LEU A 91 -4.91 -8.00 -3.90
C LEU A 91 -3.65 -7.73 -4.73
N PRO A 92 -3.18 -8.70 -5.54
CA PRO A 92 -2.00 -8.52 -6.39
C PRO A 92 -2.28 -7.69 -7.65
N ASP A 93 -3.54 -7.66 -8.10
CA ASP A 93 -3.96 -6.98 -9.32
C ASP A 93 -4.89 -5.81 -8.99
N ASP A 94 -4.88 -4.77 -9.83
CA ASP A 94 -5.79 -3.63 -9.69
C ASP A 94 -7.23 -4.06 -10.02
N PRO A 95 -8.15 -4.10 -9.03
CA PRO A 95 -9.50 -4.57 -9.26
C PRO A 95 -10.32 -3.65 -10.19
N ARG A 96 -9.86 -2.41 -10.44
CA ARG A 96 -10.52 -1.50 -11.38
C ARG A 96 -10.38 -1.95 -12.83
N HIS A 97 -9.23 -2.54 -13.19
CA HIS A 97 -9.02 -3.06 -14.55
C HIS A 97 -9.91 -4.28 -14.86
N GLY A 98 -10.43 -4.96 -13.83
CA GLY A 98 -11.43 -6.03 -13.98
C GLY A 98 -12.87 -5.53 -14.18
N GLN A 99 -13.14 -4.24 -14.00
CA GLN A 99 -14.49 -3.66 -14.17
C GLN A 99 -14.78 -3.16 -15.59
N ASP A 100 -13.78 -3.13 -16.48
CA ASP A 100 -13.95 -2.78 -17.91
C ASP A 100 -14.56 -3.91 -18.78
N ILE A 101 -14.90 -5.06 -18.18
CA ILE A 101 -15.58 -6.19 -18.83
C ILE A 101 -17.01 -6.39 -18.32
N ALA A 102 -17.78 -5.31 -18.19
CA ALA A 102 -19.24 -5.38 -18.18
C ALA A 102 -19.89 -4.02 -18.49
N MET A 103 -19.87 -3.61 -19.76
CA MET A 103 -20.93 -2.75 -20.32
C MET A 103 -21.06 -2.96 -21.83
#